data_AF-X1BQ50-F1
#
_entry.id   AF-X1BQ50-F1
#
_cell.length_a   1.000
_cell.length_b   1.000
_cell.length_c   1.000
_cell.angle_alpha   90.00
_cell.angle_beta   90.00
_cell.angle_gamma   90.00
#
_symmetry.space_group_name_H-M   'P 1'
#
loop_
_entity.id
_entity.type
_entity.pdbx_description
1 polymer ?
#
loop_
_entity_poly.entity_id
_entity_poly.type
_entity_poly.pdbx_seq_one_letter_code
_entity_poly.pdbx_strand_id
1 'polypeptide(L)'
;MISALLTLAFFITALAYSMVGFGGGSTYNALLVLADVDYRLIPTIALICNILVVSGGVYWFWREGHFNFREILPFVALSVPMAWLGGR
;
A
#
# COMPACT_ATOMS: atom_id res chain seq x y z
N MET A 1 6.65 16.77 16.71
CA MET A 1 6.65 17.65 15.52
C MET A 1 7.20 16.82 14.38
N ILE A 2 6.36 16.43 13.41
CA ILE A 2 6.84 15.65 12.26
C ILE A 2 7.95 16.46 11.59
N SER A 3 9.15 15.90 11.54
CA SER A 3 10.29 16.59 10.95
C SER A 3 10.06 16.72 9.44
N ALA A 4 10.40 17.87 8.84
CA ALA A 4 10.23 18.10 7.41
C ALA A 4 10.91 17.01 6.56
N LEU A 5 12.00 16.43 7.08
CA LEU A 5 12.71 15.30 6.50
C LEU A 5 11.83 14.04 6.41
N LEU A 6 11.05 13.73 7.46
CA LEU A 6 10.15 12.58 7.46
C LEU A 6 9.07 12.75 6.39
N THR A 7 8.44 13.93 6.33
CA THR A 7 7.41 14.21 5.31
C THR A 7 7.96 14.06 3.91
N LEU A 8 9.16 14.57 3.64
CA LEU A 8 9.82 14.47 2.34
C LEU A 8 10.14 13.01 1.99
N ALA A 9 10.71 12.25 2.92
CA ALA A 9 11.01 10.83 2.72
C ALA A 9 9.74 10.01 2.49
N PHE A 10 8.68 10.30 3.24
CA PHE A 10 7.38 9.65 3.09
C PHE A 10 6.74 9.98 1.74
N PHE A 11 6.85 11.23 1.28
CA PHE A 11 6.38 11.64 -0.04
C PHE A 11 7.14 10.96 -1.17
N ILE A 12 8.47 10.91 -1.10
CA ILE A 12 9.31 10.27 -2.11
C ILE A 12 9.02 8.76 -2.20
N THR A 13 8.87 8.10 -1.05
CA THR A 13 8.51 6.68 -1.02
C THR A 13 7.12 6.44 -1.60
N ALA A 14 6.13 7.26 -1.25
CA ALA A 14 4.79 7.19 -1.83
C ALA A 14 4.80 7.38 -3.36
N LEU A 15 5.56 8.36 -3.85
CA LEU A 15 5.72 8.60 -5.28
C LEU A 15 6.35 7.38 -5.96
N ALA A 16 7.47 6.87 -5.42
CA ALA A 16 8.17 5.71 -5.98
C ALA A 16 7.28 4.47 -6.05
N TYR A 17 6.51 4.21 -4.99
CA TYR A 17 5.60 3.07 -4.93
C TYR A 17 4.45 3.23 -5.92
N SER A 18 3.93 4.45 -6.11
CA SER A 18 2.86 4.74 -7.07
C SER A 18 3.26 4.57 -8.52
N MET A 19 4.52 4.84 -8.87
CA MET A 19 5.03 4.62 -10.23
C MET A 19 5.00 3.13 -10.62
N VAL A 20 5.16 2.23 -9.65
CA VAL A 20 5.15 0.77 -9.88
C VAL A 20 3.79 0.14 -9.54
N GLY A 21 2.93 0.84 -8.78
CA GLY A 21 1.69 0.28 -8.25
C GLY A 21 1.91 -0.75 -7.13
N PHE A 22 3.04 -0.67 -6.42
CA PHE A 22 3.44 -1.69 -5.45
C PHE A 22 2.73 -1.49 -4.10
N GLY A 23 1.94 -2.49 -3.70
CA GLY A 23 1.27 -2.56 -2.39
C GLY A 23 1.99 -3.49 -1.42
N GLY A 24 2.18 -3.04 -0.18
CA GLY A 24 2.81 -3.85 0.88
C GLY A 24 4.22 -3.39 1.25
N GLY A 25 4.52 -2.10 1.11
CA GLY A 25 5.83 -1.54 1.46
C GLY A 25 6.17 -1.59 2.93
N SER A 26 7.28 -2.25 3.27
CA SER A 26 7.88 -2.14 4.60
C SER A 26 8.52 -0.78 4.85
N THR A 27 8.79 0.01 3.80
CA THR A 27 9.46 1.32 3.92
C THR A 27 8.63 2.34 4.70
N TYR A 28 7.29 2.35 4.56
CA TYR A 28 6.44 3.23 5.38
C TYR A 28 6.54 2.89 6.86
N ASN A 29 6.49 1.59 7.20
CA ASN A 29 6.64 1.13 8.57
C ASN A 29 8.01 1.52 9.12
N ALA A 30 9.08 1.33 8.35
CA ALA A 30 10.43 1.70 8.77
C ALA A 30 10.56 3.21 9.04
N LEU A 31 10.01 4.07 8.16
CA LEU A 31 10.02 5.51 8.36
C LEU A 31 9.21 5.94 9.59
N LEU A 32 8.06 5.31 9.83
CA LEU A 32 7.22 5.60 11.00
C LEU A 32 7.86 5.13 12.31
N VAL A 33 8.52 3.97 12.32
CA VAL A 33 9.30 3.48 13.48
C VAL A 33 10.48 4.40 13.77
N LEU A 34 11.24 4.81 12.75
CA LEU A 34 12.38 5.74 12.91
C LEU A 34 11.93 7.13 13.40
N ALA A 35 10.68 7.49 13.15
CA ALA A 35 10.08 8.73 13.61
C ALA A 35 9.46 8.65 15.01
N ASP A 36 9.61 7.51 15.71
CA ASP A 36 9.07 7.27 17.05
C ASP A 36 7.54 7.42 17.12
N VAL A 37 6.83 7.06 16.04
CA VAL A 37 5.36 7.06 16.01
C VAL A 37 4.83 5.89 16.83
N ASP A 38 3.71 6.10 17.53
CA ASP A 38 3.02 5.05 18.29
C ASP A 38 2.81 3.79 17.43
N TYR A 39 3.35 2.66 17.91
CA TYR A 39 3.28 1.36 17.26
C TYR A 39 1.85 0.90 16.94
N ARG A 40 0.84 1.42 17.62
CA ARG A 40 -0.58 1.16 17.32
C ARG A 40 -1.05 1.86 16.04
N LEU A 41 -0.46 3.00 15.71
CA LEU A 41 -0.81 3.81 14.54
C LEU A 41 -0.05 3.37 13.28
N ILE A 42 1.14 2.79 13.43
CA ILE A 42 2.00 2.39 12.31
C ILE A 42 1.27 1.50 11.29
N PRO A 43 0.62 0.37 11.68
CA PRO A 43 -0.05 -0.49 10.72
C PRO A 43 -1.19 0.22 10.00
N THR A 44 -1.95 1.04 10.74
CA THR A 44 -3.09 1.79 10.20
C THR A 44 -2.65 2.79 9.14
N ILE A 45 -1.63 3.61 9.43
CA ILE A 45 -1.12 4.61 8.49
C ILE A 45 -0.55 3.91 7.25
N ALA A 46 0.28 2.89 7.44
CA ALA A 46 0.88 2.17 6.32
C ALA A 46 -0.17 1.45 5.45
N LEU A 47 -1.22 0.88 6.04
CA LEU A 47 -2.30 0.24 5.29
C LEU A 47 -3.04 1.26 4.41
N ILE A 48 -3.38 2.43 4.97
CA ILE A 48 -4.04 3.51 4.24
C ILE A 48 -3.17 3.95 3.06
N CYS A 49 -1.88 4.20 3.28
CA CYS A 49 -0.96 4.60 2.22
C CYS A 49 -0.84 3.54 1.11
N ASN A 50 -0.71 2.27 1.48
CA ASN A 50 -0.65 1.18 0.51
C ASN A 50 -1.94 1.10 -0.32
N ILE A 51 -3.11 1.22 0.31
CA ILE A 51 -4.40 1.18 -0.41
C ILE A 51 -4.51 2.36 -1.39
N LEU A 52 -4.16 3.58 -0.96
CA LEU A 52 -4.21 4.76 -1.83
C LEU A 52 -3.28 4.61 -3.05
N VAL A 53 -2.06 4.13 -2.83
CA VAL A 53 -1.07 3.96 -3.89
C VAL A 53 -1.50 2.90 -4.90
N VAL A 54 -1.92 1.73 -4.43
CA VAL A 54 -2.34 0.62 -5.30
C VAL A 54 -3.64 0.94 -6.03
N SER A 55 -4.62 1.54 -5.34
CA SER A 55 -5.90 1.93 -5.97
C SER A 55 -5.69 2.96 -7.08
N GLY A 56 -4.75 3.89 -6.93
CA GLY A 56 -4.32 4.77 -8.00
C GLY A 56 -3.83 3.99 -9.23
N GLY A 57 -2.88 3.08 -9.06
CA GLY A 57 -2.37 2.25 -10.16
C GLY A 57 -3.47 1.40 -10.84
N VAL A 58 -4.32 0.77 -10.03
CA VAL A 58 -5.47 -0.03 -10.53
C VAL A 58 -6.46 0.85 -11.29
N TYR A 59 -6.73 2.08 -10.85
CA TYR A 59 -7.63 3.00 -11.53
C TYR A 59 -7.13 3.37 -12.93
N TRP A 60 -5.85 3.70 -13.07
CA TRP A 60 -5.26 3.99 -14.39
C TRP A 60 -5.31 2.77 -15.31
N PHE A 61 -4.95 1.60 -14.79
CA PHE A 61 -4.99 0.34 -15.54
C PHE A 61 -6.42 -0.05 -15.97
N TRP A 62 -7.41 0.18 -15.10
CA TRP A 62 -8.82 -0.01 -15.40
C TRP A 62 -9.29 0.93 -16.53
N ARG A 63 -8.87 2.19 -16.47
CA ARG A 63 -9.25 3.20 -17.47
C ARG A 63 -8.67 2.91 -18.86
N GLU A 64 -7.51 2.27 -18.95
CA GLU A 64 -6.88 1.86 -20.21
C GLU A 64 -7.54 0.62 -20.84
N GLY A 65 -8.54 0.02 -20.19
CA GLY A 65 -9.34 -1.07 -20.75
C GLY A 65 -8.68 -2.45 -20.65
N HIS A 66 -7.56 -2.57 -19.94
CA HIS A 66 -6.84 -3.83 -19.75
C HIS A 66 -7.42 -4.73 -18.62
N PHE A 67 -8.58 -4.36 -18.07
CA PHE A 67 -9.12 -5.00 -16.87
C PHE A 67 -10.21 -6.05 -17.19
N ASN A 68 -9.81 -7.32 -17.19
CA ASN A 68 -10.75 -8.45 -17.30
C ASN A 68 -11.32 -8.82 -15.92
N PHE A 69 -12.47 -8.25 -15.56
CA PHE A 69 -13.14 -8.53 -14.27
C PHE A 69 -13.37 -10.02 -14.02
N ARG A 70 -13.66 -10.81 -15.06
CA ARG A 70 -13.95 -12.24 -14.95
C ARG A 70 -12.74 -13.06 -14.49
N GLU A 71 -11.54 -12.62 -14.86
CA GLU A 71 -10.29 -13.29 -14.49
C GLU A 71 -9.83 -12.85 -13.11
N ILE A 72 -9.99 -11.56 -12.77
CA ILE A 72 -9.48 -10.98 -11.51
C ILE A 72 -10.35 -11.33 -10.31
N LEU A 73 -11.67 -11.40 -10.49
CA LEU A 73 -12.63 -11.67 -9.42
C LEU A 73 -12.33 -12.93 -8.59
N PRO A 74 -12.02 -14.12 -9.18
CA PRO A 74 -11.66 -15.29 -8.39
C PRO A 74 -10.37 -15.09 -7.59
N PHE A 75 -9.35 -14.42 -8.14
CA PHE A 75 -8.12 -14.13 -7.40
C PHE A 75 -8.38 -13.22 -6.20
N VAL A 76 -9.17 -12.15 -6.38
CA VAL A 76 -9.51 -11.23 -5.28
C VAL A 76 -10.33 -11.94 -4.21
N ALA A 77 -11.36 -12.69 -4.60
CA ALA A 77 -12.23 -13.39 -3.65
C ALA A 77 -11.47 -14.47 -2.85
N LEU A 78 -10.54 -15.19 -3.48
CA LEU A 78 -9.74 -16.23 -2.82
C LEU A 78 -8.53 -15.68 -2.04
N SER A 79 -8.04 -14.48 -2.38
CA SER A 79 -6.86 -13.91 -1.74
C SER A 79 -7.01 -13.74 -0.21
N VAL A 80 -8.13 -13.19 0.25
CA VAL A 80 -8.40 -12.94 1.68
C VAL A 80 -8.46 -14.24 2.50
N PRO A 81 -9.26 -15.27 2.14
CA PRO A 81 -9.30 -16.50 2.90
C PRO A 81 -7.97 -17.27 2.82
N MET A 82 -7.26 -17.26 1.68
CA MET A 82 -5.97 -17.92 1.57
C MET A 82 -4.87 -17.20 2.37
N ALA A 83 -4.87 -15.87 2.43
CA ALA A 83 -3.98 -15.11 3.30
C ALA A 83 -4.23 -15.41 4.78
N TRP A 84 -5.49 -15.57 5.20
CA TRP A 84 -5.84 -15.99 6.56
C TRP A 84 -5.45 -17.45 6.86
N LEU A 85 -5.50 -18.34 5.86
CA LEU A 85 -5.00 -19.72 5.96
C LEU A 85 -3.48 -19.81 6.09
N GLY A 86 -2.72 -18.99 5.36
CA GLY A 86 -1.25 -19.01 5.41
C GLY A 86 -0.62 -18.15 6.49
N GLY A 87 -1.31 -17.12 6.99
CA GLY A 87 -0.80 -16.16 7.97
C GLY A 87 -1.09 -16.50 9.44
N ARG A 88 -1.55 -17.71 9.72
CA ARG A 88 -1.82 -18.21 11.08
C ARG A 88 -0.69 -19.12 11.56
#